data_AF-A0A0Q1AG04-F1
#
_entry.id   AF-A0A0Q1AG04-F1
#
_cell.length_a   1.000
_cell.length_b   1.000
_cell.length_c   1.000
_cell.angle_alpha   90.00
_cell.angle_beta   90.00
_cell.angle_gamma   90.00
#
_symmetry.space_group_name_H-M   'P 1'
#
loop_
_entity.id
_entity.type
_entity.pdbx_description
1 polymer ?
#
loop_
_entity_poly.entity_id
_entity_poly.type
_entity_poly.pdbx_seq_one_letter_code
_entity_poly.pdbx_strand_id
1 'polypeptide(L)'
;MLKRYQVMLHHWLEELIEDFNDKYSMSFSTSLRAIMYVGVISMLQNYVKNYKPDYTIENLISDLKNLEKGKTDIEKSIILSNLYFETQKAIESYKKEK
;
A
#
# COMPACT_ATOMS: atom_id res chain seq x y z
N MET A 1 0.19 2.94 -19.56
CA MET A 1 0.23 4.40 -19.37
C MET A 1 -0.39 4.72 -18.02
N LEU A 2 0.36 5.31 -17.09
CA LEU A 2 -0.20 5.69 -15.78
C LEU A 2 -1.11 6.91 -15.98
N LYS A 3 -2.33 6.85 -15.44
CA LYS A 3 -3.23 8.00 -15.41
C LYS A 3 -2.92 8.83 -14.17
N ARG A 4 -2.79 10.14 -14.33
CA ARG A 4 -2.65 11.08 -13.21
C ARG A 4 -4.05 11.53 -12.76
N TYR A 5 -4.29 11.42 -11.47
CA TYR A 5 -5.50 11.90 -10.82
C TYR A 5 -5.11 12.88 -9.73
N GLN A 6 -5.85 13.99 -9.62
CA GLN A 6 -5.78 14.87 -8.46
C GLN A 6 -6.68 14.31 -7.37
N VAL A 7 -6.18 14.23 -6.14
CA VAL A 7 -6.91 13.72 -4.99
C VAL A 7 -7.02 14.85 -3.98
N MET A 8 -8.24 15.16 -3.54
CA MET A 8 -8.47 16.05 -2.40
C MET A 8 -8.51 15.22 -1.13
N LEU A 9 -7.71 15.61 -0.14
CA LEU A 9 -7.61 14.92 1.14
C LEU A 9 -8.13 15.83 2.25
N HIS A 10 -8.66 15.20 3.31
CA HIS A 10 -8.86 15.94 4.55
C HIS A 10 -7.49 16.27 5.17
N HIS A 11 -7.42 17.41 5.86
CA HIS A 11 -6.16 17.89 6.43
C HIS A 11 -5.50 16.88 7.38
N TRP A 12 -6.27 16.23 8.25
CA TRP A 12 -5.74 15.20 9.15
C TRP A 12 -5.12 13.99 8.42
N LEU A 13 -5.58 13.70 7.20
CA LEU A 13 -5.06 12.59 6.40
C LEU A 13 -3.79 13.01 5.67
N GLU A 14 -3.71 14.26 5.22
CA GLU A 14 -2.49 14.86 4.69
C GLU A 14 -1.37 14.84 5.73
N GLU A 15 -1.63 15.32 6.96
CA GLU A 15 -0.67 15.29 8.07
C GLU A 15 -0.14 13.88 8.35
N LEU A 16 -1.04 12.89 8.39
CA LEU A 16 -0.64 11.48 8.57
C LEU A 16 0.28 10.97 7.45
N ILE A 17 0.04 11.39 6.20
CA ILE A 17 0.86 10.99 5.05
C ILE A 17 2.22 11.67 5.10
N GLU A 18 2.28 12.93 5.54
CA GLU A 18 3.52 13.66 5.76
C GLU A 18 4.37 13.01 6.85
N ASP A 19 3.76 12.64 7.98
CA ASP A 19 4.44 11.88 9.05
C ASP A 19 5.05 10.58 8.52
N PHE A 20 4.31 9.85 7.68
CA PHE A 20 4.81 8.63 7.03
C PHE A 20 5.96 8.92 6.06
N ASN A 21 5.84 9.98 5.28
CA ASN A 21 6.87 10.42 4.35
C ASN A 21 8.17 10.72 5.10
N ASP A 22 8.10 11.48 6.18
CA ASP A 22 9.28 11.90 6.95
C ASP A 22 9.92 10.71 7.64
N LYS A 23 9.10 9.86 8.27
CA LYS A 23 9.57 8.69 9.01
C LYS A 23 10.27 7.65 8.12
N TYR A 24 9.74 7.40 6.92
CA TYR A 24 10.25 6.37 6.01
C TYR A 24 11.04 6.93 4.82
N SER A 25 11.23 8.25 4.77
CA SER A 25 11.87 8.99 3.67
C SER A 25 11.31 8.58 2.30
N MET A 26 10.00 8.79 2.09
CA MET A 26 9.24 8.12 1.02
C MET A 26 8.58 8.94 -0.09
N SER A 27 8.52 10.26 -0.15
CA SER A 27 7.58 11.01 -1.01
C SER A 27 6.09 10.75 -0.73
N PHE A 28 5.33 11.85 -0.68
CA PHE A 28 3.90 11.87 -0.41
C PHE A 28 3.09 10.89 -1.29
N SER A 29 3.34 10.90 -2.60
CA SER A 29 2.61 10.07 -3.57
C SER A 29 2.81 8.57 -3.35
N THR A 30 3.96 8.17 -2.81
CA THR A 30 4.30 6.79 -2.55
C THR A 30 3.63 6.32 -1.27
N SER A 31 3.71 7.12 -0.21
CA SER A 31 3.00 6.87 1.04
C SER A 31 1.48 6.76 0.82
N LEU A 32 0.88 7.71 0.07
CA LEU A 32 -0.54 7.66 -0.28
C LEU A 32 -0.92 6.38 -1.04
N ARG A 33 -0.11 5.98 -2.03
CA ARG A 33 -0.33 4.74 -2.78
C ARG A 33 -0.23 3.51 -1.89
N ALA A 34 0.74 3.45 -0.99
CA ALA A 34 0.90 2.34 -0.05
C ALA A 34 -0.34 2.20 0.84
N ILE A 35 -0.82 3.31 1.42
CA ILE A 35 -2.05 3.34 2.24
C ILE A 35 -3.26 2.85 1.43
N MET A 36 -3.42 3.33 0.20
CA MET A 36 -4.52 2.90 -0.67
C MET A 36 -4.45 1.41 -1.01
N TYR A 37 -3.27 0.88 -1.34
CA TYR A 37 -3.07 -0.53 -1.66
C TYR A 37 -3.43 -1.43 -0.47
N VAL A 38 -2.94 -1.07 0.73
CA VAL A 38 -3.29 -1.78 1.97
C VAL A 38 -4.80 -1.75 2.21
N GLY A 39 -5.45 -0.60 2.01
CA GLY A 39 -6.90 -0.46 2.16
C GLY A 39 -7.67 -1.38 1.22
N VAL A 40 -7.26 -1.44 -0.06
CA VAL A 40 -7.90 -2.33 -1.06
C VAL A 40 -7.70 -3.80 -0.71
N ILE A 41 -6.46 -4.22 -0.38
CA ILE A 41 -6.17 -5.60 0.02
C ILE A 41 -7.01 -5.98 1.24
N SER A 42 -7.04 -5.11 2.26
CA SER A 42 -7.77 -5.35 3.51
C SER A 42 -9.28 -5.42 3.33
N MET A 43 -9.84 -4.62 2.42
CA MET A 43 -11.26 -4.68 2.09
C MET A 43 -11.60 -5.94 1.31
N LEU A 44 -10.83 -6.26 0.27
CA LEU A 44 -11.16 -7.35 -0.65
C LEU A 44 -10.89 -8.74 -0.07
N GLN A 45 -9.90 -8.91 0.82
CA GLN A 45 -9.69 -10.19 1.52
C GLN A 45 -10.91 -10.60 2.36
N ASN A 46 -11.70 -9.63 2.84
CA ASN A 46 -12.90 -9.88 3.65
C ASN A 46 -14.17 -10.02 2.80
N TYR A 47 -14.15 -9.50 1.57
CA TYR A 47 -15.32 -9.46 0.70
C TYR A 47 -15.34 -10.58 -0.35
N VAL A 48 -14.17 -10.98 -0.86
CA VAL A 48 -14.00 -11.93 -1.96
C VAL A 48 -13.66 -13.30 -1.38
N LYS A 49 -14.54 -14.29 -1.56
CA LYS A 49 -14.43 -15.58 -0.85
C LYS A 49 -13.15 -16.36 -1.17
N ASN A 50 -12.70 -16.27 -2.42
CA ASN A 50 -11.56 -17.07 -2.90
C ASN A 50 -10.25 -16.28 -2.93
N TYR A 51 -10.23 -15.04 -2.45
CA TYR A 51 -9.02 -14.24 -2.39
C TYR A 51 -8.34 -14.41 -1.04
N LYS A 52 -7.10 -14.90 -1.06
CA LYS A 52 -6.22 -14.99 0.11
C LYS A 52 -4.94 -14.23 -0.22
N PRO A 53 -4.64 -13.12 0.47
CA PRO A 53 -3.46 -12.32 0.18
C PRO A 53 -2.18 -13.06 0.55
N ASP A 54 -1.18 -13.02 -0.33
CA ASP A 54 0.18 -13.48 -0.03
C ASP A 54 0.99 -12.41 0.74
N TYR A 55 0.56 -11.15 0.65
CA TYR A 55 1.17 -10.01 1.31
C TYR A 55 0.12 -9.22 2.08
N THR A 56 0.17 -9.31 3.41
CA THR A 56 -0.83 -8.72 4.32
C THR A 56 -0.35 -7.42 4.96
N ILE A 57 -1.23 -6.78 5.75
CA ILE A 57 -0.86 -5.61 6.54
C ILE A 57 0.22 -5.95 7.58
N GLU A 58 0.23 -7.17 8.12
CA GLU A 58 1.25 -7.65 9.04
C GLU A 58 2.62 -7.74 8.36
N ASN A 59 2.67 -8.23 7.11
CA ASN A 59 3.91 -8.23 6.32
C ASN A 59 4.42 -6.81 6.12
N LEU A 60 3.55 -5.88 5.74
CA LEU A 60 3.91 -4.47 5.59
C LEU A 60 4.46 -3.87 6.90
N ILE A 61 3.78 -4.08 8.03
CA ILE A 61 4.23 -3.55 9.32
C ILE A 61 5.61 -4.13 9.68
N SER A 62 5.83 -5.42 9.44
CA SER A 62 7.12 -6.06 9.63
C SER A 62 8.20 -5.40 8.76
N ASP A 63 7.92 -5.17 7.49
CA ASP A 63 8.86 -4.55 6.55
C ASP A 63 9.16 -3.09 6.90
N LEU A 64 8.15 -2.32 7.34
CA LEU A 64 8.32 -0.94 7.81
C LEU A 64 9.17 -0.86 9.09
N LYS A 65 8.96 -1.76 10.05
CA LYS A 65 9.81 -1.86 11.25
C LYS A 65 11.25 -2.22 10.91
N ASN A 66 11.45 -2.99 9.84
CA ASN A 66 12.78 -3.31 9.34
C ASN A 66 13.42 -2.10 8.62
N LEU A 67 12.62 -1.28 7.93
CA LEU A 67 13.09 -0.04 7.32
C LEU A 67 13.69 0.94 8.34
N GLU A 68 13.04 1.07 9.50
CA GLU A 68 13.51 1.92 10.61
C GLU A 68 14.91 1.52 11.13
N LYS A 69 15.36 0.30 10.86
CA LYS A 69 16.67 -0.22 11.30
C LYS A 69 17.82 0.07 10.33
N GLY A 70 17.62 0.95 9.34
CA GLY A 70 18.70 1.45 8.47
C GLY A 70 18.80 0.78 7.10
N LYS A 71 17.68 0.42 6.50
CA LYS A 71 17.60 -0.26 5.19
C LYS A 71 17.59 0.69 3.98
N THR A 72 17.89 0.14 2.81
CA THR A 72 18.16 0.86 1.55
C THR A 72 16.90 1.17 0.73
N ASP A 73 16.98 2.10 -0.23
CA ASP A 73 15.86 2.45 -1.13
C ASP A 73 15.35 1.27 -2.00
N ILE A 74 16.18 0.24 -2.20
CA ILE A 74 15.79 -0.99 -2.89
C ILE A 74 14.68 -1.70 -2.12
N GLU A 75 14.79 -1.75 -0.79
CA GLU A 75 13.83 -2.45 0.07
C GLU A 75 12.49 -1.72 0.12
N LYS A 76 12.50 -0.38 0.10
CA LYS A 76 11.29 0.43 -0.07
C LYS A 76 10.57 0.08 -1.39
N SER A 77 11.34 -0.06 -2.47
CA SER A 77 10.79 -0.38 -3.79
C SER A 77 10.19 -1.78 -3.85
N ILE A 78 10.78 -2.75 -3.14
CA ILE A 78 10.24 -4.12 -3.03
C ILE A 78 8.90 -4.11 -2.30
N ILE A 79 8.79 -3.40 -1.17
CA ILE A 79 7.54 -3.27 -0.40
C ILE A 79 6.41 -2.72 -1.28
N LEU A 80 6.67 -1.63 -2.01
CA LEU A 80 5.69 -1.01 -2.90
C LEU A 80 5.28 -1.93 -4.05
N SER A 81 6.23 -2.70 -4.58
CA SER A 81 5.97 -3.67 -5.64
C SER A 81 5.08 -4.80 -5.14
N ASN A 82 5.38 -5.34 -3.96
CA ASN A 82 4.56 -6.38 -3.32
C ASN A 82 3.13 -5.88 -3.08
N LEU A 83 2.97 -4.70 -2.49
CA LEU A 83 1.66 -4.06 -2.31
C LEU A 83 0.92 -3.86 -3.64
N TYR A 84 1.61 -3.39 -4.67
CA TYR A 84 1.02 -3.17 -5.98
C TYR A 84 0.52 -4.47 -6.61
N PHE A 85 1.37 -5.49 -6.71
CA PHE A 85 1.00 -6.77 -7.33
C PHE A 85 -0.10 -7.48 -6.54
N GLU A 86 -0.04 -7.43 -5.22
CA GLU A 86 -1.08 -8.02 -4.38
C GLU A 86 -2.42 -7.30 -4.54
N THR A 87 -2.40 -5.96 -4.62
CA THR A 87 -3.59 -5.16 -4.94
C THR A 87 -4.17 -5.54 -6.31
N GLN A 88 -3.33 -5.79 -7.32
CA GLN A 88 -3.81 -6.23 -8.63
C GLN A 88 -4.50 -7.60 -8.54
N LYS A 89 -3.91 -8.58 -7.86
CA LYS A 89 -4.54 -9.88 -7.61
C LYS A 89 -5.88 -9.75 -6.91
N ALA A 90 -5.96 -8.87 -5.90
CA ALA A 90 -7.20 -8.60 -5.17
C ALA A 90 -8.30 -8.09 -6.12
N ILE A 91 -7.98 -7.08 -6.94
CA ILE A 91 -8.91 -6.48 -7.91
C ILE A 91 -9.33 -7.49 -8.98
N GLU A 92 -8.42 -8.32 -9.48
CA GLU A 92 -8.73 -9.36 -10.45
C GLU A 92 -9.66 -10.42 -9.88
N SER A 93 -9.43 -10.83 -8.63
CA SER A 93 -10.27 -11.79 -7.91
C SER A 93 -11.68 -11.23 -7.73
N TYR A 94 -11.80 -9.97 -7.31
CA TYR A 94 -13.08 -9.27 -7.21
C TYR A 94 -13.83 -9.20 -8.55
N LYS A 95 -13.13 -8.88 -9.64
CA LYS A 95 -13.74 -8.82 -10.99
C LYS A 95 -14.23 -10.18 -11.50
N LYS A 96 -13.62 -11.29 -11.07
CA LYS A 96 -14.04 -12.65 -11.45
C LYS A 96 -15.29 -13.12 -10.69
N GLU A 97 -15.54 -12.60 -9.49
CA GLU A 97 -16.72 -12.93 -8.68
C GLU A 97 -17.94 -12.03 -9.00
N LYS A 98 -17.75 -10.94 -9.77
CA LYS A 98 -18.82 -10.06 -10.27
C LYS A 98 -19.39 -10.56 -11.60
#